data_AF-A0A5E4RSG1-F1
#
_entry.id   AF-A0A5E4RSG1-F1
#
_cell.length_a   1.000
_cell.length_b   1.000
_cell.length_c   1.000
_cell.angle_alpha   90.00
_cell.angle_beta   90.00
_cell.angle_gamma   90.00
#
_symmetry.space_group_name_H-M   'P 1'
#
loop_
_entity.id
_entity.type
_entity.pdbx_description
1 polymer ?
#
loop_
_entity_poly.entity_id
_entity_poly.type
_entity_poly.pdbx_seq_one_letter_code
_entity_poly.pdbx_strand_id
1 'polypeptide(L)'
;MSPLRLHLCAIVGSTIAFVAATIASEWIFTHSEFVRGVNWVYLPAGMRLLCTLLFGEAGAIGVMAGSWLTCFFYFFPDDTVRAFIGGILSATAPYLVYRAAVRYYGLRTTLTNLTARKLMVLIVATSLASPLLHNAWFLLRGDTDHWLARLCIMIIGDLCGTLIVVYTMKGLLALLPRRAPPEGMPARPN
;
A
#
# COMPACT_ATOMS: atom_id res chain seq x y z
N MET A 1 -4.61 -16.70 -20.97
CA MET A 1 -3.87 -15.42 -21.10
C MET A 1 -2.40 -15.71 -20.88
N SER A 2 -1.48 -15.09 -21.63
CA SER A 2 -0.05 -15.33 -21.42
C SER A 2 0.41 -14.73 -20.07
N PRO A 3 1.39 -15.35 -19.38
CA PRO A 3 1.87 -14.88 -18.07
C PRO A 3 2.38 -13.43 -18.12
N LEU A 4 2.93 -12.98 -19.25
CA LEU A 4 3.35 -11.60 -19.46
C LEU A 4 2.19 -10.60 -19.40
N ARG A 5 1.04 -10.92 -20.02
CA ARG A 5 -0.14 -10.04 -20.02
C ARG A 5 -0.69 -9.86 -18.61
N LEU A 6 -0.71 -10.93 -17.81
CA LEU A 6 -1.17 -10.86 -16.43
C LEU A 6 -0.26 -9.96 -15.57
N HIS A 7 1.06 -10.07 -15.71
CA HIS A 7 2.01 -9.19 -15.02
C HIS A 7 1.81 -7.72 -15.41
N LEU A 8 1.66 -7.43 -16.70
CA LEU A 8 1.40 -6.07 -17.16
C LEU A 8 0.08 -5.51 -16.63
N CYS A 9 -0.99 -6.31 -16.63
CA CYS A 9 -2.27 -5.92 -16.04
C CYS A 9 -2.13 -5.65 -14.54
N ALA A 10 -1.35 -6.45 -13.82
CA ALA A 10 -1.10 -6.25 -12.39
C ALA A 10 -0.31 -4.96 -12.10
N ILE A 11 0.71 -4.66 -12.92
CA ILE A 11 1.47 -3.41 -12.82
C ILE A 11 0.55 -2.22 -13.08
N VAL A 12 -0.14 -2.20 -14.23
CA VAL A 12 -1.03 -1.09 -14.63
C VAL A 12 -2.17 -0.92 -13.61
N GLY A 13 -2.79 -2.02 -13.18
CA GLY A 13 -3.84 -1.99 -12.17
C GLY A 13 -3.36 -1.43 -10.84
N SER A 14 -2.16 -1.82 -10.39
CA SER A 14 -1.56 -1.30 -9.16
C SER A 14 -1.19 0.19 -9.27
N THR A 15 -0.66 0.61 -10.43
CA THR A 15 -0.40 2.03 -10.73
C THR A 15 -1.69 2.85 -10.61
N ILE A 16 -2.75 2.43 -11.31
CA ILE A 16 -4.04 3.15 -11.31
C ILE A 16 -4.62 3.18 -9.90
N ALA A 17 -4.62 2.05 -9.20
CA ALA A 17 -5.20 1.97 -7.86
C ALA A 17 -4.43 2.83 -6.84
N PHE A 18 -3.11 2.88 -6.93
CA PHE A 18 -2.28 3.76 -6.10
C PHE A 18 -2.56 5.24 -6.38
N VAL A 19 -2.62 5.63 -7.66
CA VAL A 19 -2.93 7.02 -8.07
C VAL A 19 -4.35 7.41 -7.62
N ALA A 20 -5.32 6.53 -7.82
CA ALA A 20 -6.71 6.75 -7.40
C ALA A 20 -6.82 6.92 -5.88
N ALA A 21 -6.12 6.11 -5.09
CA ALA A 21 -6.08 6.26 -3.64
C ALA A 21 -5.38 7.54 -3.19
N THR A 22 -4.39 8.01 -3.96
CA THR A 22 -3.75 9.30 -3.72
C THR A 22 -4.76 10.43 -3.94
N ILE A 23 -5.43 10.46 -5.09
CA ILE A 23 -6.47 11.45 -5.40
C ILE A 23 -7.59 11.42 -4.36
N ALA A 24 -8.08 10.23 -4.00
CA ALA A 24 -9.11 10.06 -3.00
C ALA A 24 -8.67 10.57 -1.62
N SER A 25 -7.40 10.38 -1.26
CA SER A 25 -6.88 10.90 0.01
C SER A 25 -6.92 12.42 0.03
N GLU A 26 -6.43 13.05 -1.02
CA GLU A 26 -6.41 14.51 -1.15
C GLU A 26 -7.82 15.11 -1.16
N TRP A 27 -8.80 14.43 -1.75
CA TRP A 27 -10.19 14.89 -1.82
C TRP A 27 -10.99 14.66 -0.54
N ILE A 28 -10.83 13.51 0.11
CA ILE A 28 -11.65 13.12 1.27
C ILE A 28 -11.05 13.67 2.56
N PHE A 29 -9.72 13.76 2.62
CA PHE A 29 -8.97 14.13 3.82
C PHE A 29 -8.20 15.45 3.64
N THR A 30 -8.74 16.37 2.83
CA THR A 30 -8.10 17.66 2.51
C THR A 30 -7.74 18.49 3.75
N HIS A 31 -8.51 18.39 4.84
CA HIS A 31 -8.23 19.08 6.11
C HIS A 31 -7.33 18.29 7.07
N SER A 32 -6.78 17.17 6.62
CA SER A 32 -5.96 16.24 7.39
C SER A 32 -4.46 16.39 7.09
N GLU A 33 -4.07 17.42 6.35
CA GLU A 33 -2.70 17.65 5.92
C GLU A 33 -1.92 18.41 6.99
N PHE A 34 -0.82 17.83 7.48
CA PHE A 34 0.09 18.50 8.41
C PHE A 34 1.18 19.27 7.65
N VAL A 35 1.75 18.64 6.63
CA VAL A 35 2.70 19.20 5.67
C VAL A 35 2.41 18.56 4.32
N ARG A 36 2.73 19.23 3.21
CA ARG A 36 2.47 18.71 1.85
C ARG A 36 2.95 17.25 1.67
N GLY A 37 2.00 16.34 1.47
CA GLY A 37 2.25 14.90 1.35
C GLY A 37 2.41 14.11 2.67
N VAL A 38 2.11 14.72 3.82
CA VAL A 38 2.04 14.10 5.15
C VAL A 38 0.66 14.35 5.74
N ASN A 39 -0.19 13.33 5.66
CA ASN A 39 -1.60 13.39 6.05
C ASN A 39 -1.84 12.51 7.30
N TRP A 40 -2.75 12.94 8.19
CA TRP A 40 -3.20 12.12 9.32
C TRP A 40 -4.04 10.91 8.89
N VAL A 41 -4.49 10.88 7.63
CA VAL A 41 -5.04 9.70 6.96
C VAL A 41 -4.44 9.60 5.56
N TYR A 42 -3.72 8.51 5.28
CA TYR A 42 -3.01 8.34 4.02
C TYR A 42 -3.37 7.00 3.34
N LEU A 43 -4.41 7.01 2.50
CA LEU A 43 -4.90 5.80 1.81
C LEU A 43 -3.86 5.11 0.90
N PRO A 44 -2.89 5.82 0.28
CA PRO A 44 -1.87 5.15 -0.53
C PRO A 44 -1.05 4.12 0.26
N ALA A 45 -0.90 4.28 1.58
CA ALA A 45 -0.28 3.26 2.43
C ALA A 45 -1.02 1.91 2.37
N GLY A 46 -2.35 1.96 2.36
CA GLY A 46 -3.18 0.76 2.21
C GLY A 46 -3.02 0.10 0.86
N MET A 47 -3.01 0.89 -0.22
CA MET A 47 -2.81 0.37 -1.56
C MET A 47 -1.42 -0.21 -1.77
N ARG A 48 -0.38 0.40 -1.20
CA ARG A 48 0.99 -0.15 -1.16
C ARG A 48 0.99 -1.58 -0.61
N LEU A 49 0.36 -1.79 0.55
CA LEU A 49 0.26 -3.12 1.16
C LEU A 49 -0.61 -4.07 0.32
N LEU A 50 -1.80 -3.66 -0.11
CA LEU A 50 -2.70 -4.53 -0.87
C LEU A 50 -2.10 -4.96 -2.21
N CYS A 51 -1.56 -4.03 -2.99
CA CYS A 51 -0.96 -4.32 -4.28
C CYS A 51 0.24 -5.28 -4.15
N THR A 52 1.10 -5.06 -3.15
CA THR A 52 2.25 -5.95 -2.91
C THR A 52 1.82 -7.33 -2.41
N LEU A 53 0.77 -7.44 -1.60
CA LEU A 53 0.24 -8.75 -1.20
C LEU A 53 -0.42 -9.51 -2.36
N LEU A 54 -1.24 -8.82 -3.15
CA LEU A 54 -2.02 -9.44 -4.23
C LEU A 54 -1.18 -9.79 -5.46
N PHE A 55 -0.22 -8.94 -5.80
CA PHE A 55 0.53 -9.04 -7.05
C PHE A 55 2.05 -9.20 -6.85
N GLY A 56 2.51 -9.26 -5.61
CA GLY A 56 3.93 -9.42 -5.29
C GLY A 56 4.79 -8.30 -5.89
N GLU A 57 5.82 -8.70 -6.63
CA GLU A 57 6.74 -7.78 -7.30
C GLU A 57 6.07 -6.91 -8.36
N ALA A 58 5.13 -7.45 -9.14
CA ALA A 58 4.39 -6.66 -10.12
C ALA A 58 3.57 -5.54 -9.44
N GLY A 59 3.04 -5.82 -8.25
CA GLY A 59 2.36 -4.83 -7.41
C GLY A 59 3.30 -3.73 -6.92
N ALA A 60 4.51 -4.11 -6.47
CA ALA A 60 5.54 -3.17 -6.05
C ALA A 60 5.98 -2.24 -7.20
N ILE A 61 6.18 -2.78 -8.39
CA ILE A 61 6.54 -2.01 -9.60
C ILE A 61 5.41 -1.04 -9.97
N GLY A 62 4.16 -1.48 -9.95
CA GLY A 62 3.02 -0.60 -10.24
C GLY A 62 2.87 0.53 -9.20
N VAL A 63 3.03 0.21 -7.91
CA VAL A 63 3.05 1.22 -6.84
C VAL A 63 4.19 2.22 -7.04
N MET A 64 5.40 1.76 -7.40
CA MET A 64 6.54 2.64 -7.69
C MET A 64 6.23 3.58 -8.85
N ALA A 65 5.68 3.05 -9.96
CA ALA A 65 5.30 3.85 -11.12
C ALA A 65 4.20 4.87 -10.79
N GLY A 66 3.16 4.47 -10.05
CA GLY A 66 2.12 5.37 -9.58
C GLY A 66 2.65 6.45 -8.65
N SER A 67 3.60 6.09 -7.78
CA SER A 67 4.26 7.01 -6.88
C SER A 67 5.16 8.01 -7.62
N TRP A 68 5.88 7.59 -8.66
CA TRP A 68 6.60 8.55 -9.50
C TRP A 68 5.65 9.49 -10.21
N LEU A 69 4.53 8.98 -10.76
CA LEU A 69 3.54 9.84 -11.41
C LEU A 69 3.03 10.92 -10.44
N THR A 70 2.67 10.56 -9.22
CA THR A 70 2.18 11.56 -8.25
C THR A 70 3.30 12.45 -7.72
N CYS A 71 4.51 11.92 -7.50
CA CYS A 71 5.63 12.71 -7.02
C CYS A 71 6.13 13.73 -8.05
N PHE A 72 6.33 13.34 -9.31
CA PHE A 72 6.86 14.23 -10.34
C PHE A 72 5.83 15.26 -10.82
N PHE A 73 4.55 14.90 -10.89
CA PHE A 73 3.53 15.78 -11.47
C PHE A 73 2.69 16.54 -10.46
N TYR A 74 2.69 16.12 -9.18
CA TYR A 74 1.81 16.72 -8.17
C TYR A 74 2.55 17.19 -6.92
N PHE A 75 3.23 16.29 -6.20
CA PHE A 75 3.79 16.63 -4.89
C PHE A 75 5.09 17.45 -4.98
N PHE A 76 6.03 17.05 -5.86
CA PHE A 76 7.39 17.60 -5.92
C PHE A 76 7.83 17.89 -7.37
N PRO A 77 7.07 18.68 -8.14
CA PRO A 77 7.43 18.98 -9.54
C PRO A 77 8.78 19.69 -9.68
N ASP A 78 9.15 20.51 -8.70
CA ASP A 78 10.39 21.29 -8.73
C ASP A 78 11.59 20.58 -8.05
N ASP A 79 11.36 19.43 -7.40
CA ASP A 79 12.39 18.65 -6.71
C ASP A 79 12.43 17.22 -7.23
N THR A 80 13.09 17.07 -8.38
CA THR A 80 13.20 15.79 -9.11
C THR A 80 13.88 14.69 -8.29
N VAL A 81 14.83 15.06 -7.43
CA VAL A 81 15.54 14.07 -6.61
C VAL A 81 14.64 13.55 -5.49
N ARG A 82 13.90 14.44 -4.82
CA ARG A 82 12.89 14.03 -3.84
C ARG A 82 11.77 13.24 -4.49
N ALA A 83 11.35 13.60 -5.70
CA ALA A 83 10.32 12.88 -6.44
C ALA A 83 10.76 11.46 -6.79
N PHE A 84 11.98 11.32 -7.31
CA PHE A 84 12.54 10.02 -7.68
C PHE A 84 12.70 9.10 -6.46
N ILE A 85 13.29 9.61 -5.38
CA ILE A 85 13.55 8.82 -4.18
C ILE A 85 12.26 8.51 -3.43
N GLY A 86 11.32 9.46 -3.37
CA GLY A 86 9.98 9.22 -2.83
C GLY A 86 9.29 8.05 -3.51
N GLY A 87 9.37 7.94 -4.85
CA GLY A 87 8.83 6.80 -5.58
C GLY A 87 9.48 5.46 -5.21
N ILE A 88 10.81 5.44 -5.06
CA ILE A 88 11.55 4.24 -4.65
C ILE A 88 11.16 3.83 -3.22
N LEU A 89 11.17 4.78 -2.27
CA LEU A 89 10.85 4.51 -0.87
C LEU A 89 9.41 4.04 -0.69
N SER A 90 8.48 4.61 -1.48
CA SER A 90 7.05 4.26 -1.51
C SER A 90 6.81 2.78 -1.82
N ALA A 91 7.60 2.18 -2.70
CA ALA A 91 7.49 0.75 -3.03
C ALA A 91 8.41 -0.15 -2.18
N THR A 92 9.56 0.37 -1.74
CA THR A 92 10.57 -0.44 -1.05
C THR A 92 10.09 -0.95 0.30
N ALA A 93 9.54 -0.09 1.16
CA ALA A 93 9.03 -0.50 2.48
C ALA A 93 7.98 -1.63 2.41
N PRO A 94 6.86 -1.47 1.67
CA PRO A 94 5.84 -2.51 1.60
C PRO A 94 6.36 -3.79 0.93
N TYR A 95 7.24 -3.67 -0.09
CA TYR A 95 7.82 -4.84 -0.73
C TYR A 95 8.76 -5.63 0.20
N LEU A 96 9.57 -4.95 1.01
CA LEU A 96 10.43 -5.61 2.01
C LEU A 96 9.60 -6.32 3.08
N VAL A 97 8.53 -5.68 3.58
CA VAL A 97 7.60 -6.31 4.52
C VAL A 97 6.91 -7.53 3.88
N TYR A 98 6.47 -7.42 2.63
CA TYR A 98 5.94 -8.54 1.86
C TYR A 98 6.94 -9.70 1.74
N ARG A 99 8.19 -9.41 1.35
CA ARG A 99 9.26 -10.41 1.23
C ARG A 99 9.56 -11.10 2.55
N ALA A 100 9.61 -10.34 3.65
CA ALA A 100 9.75 -10.89 4.99
C ALA A 100 8.56 -11.79 5.34
N ALA A 101 7.34 -11.37 5.03
CA ALA A 101 6.13 -12.15 5.28
C ALA A 101 6.09 -13.46 4.48
N VAL A 102 6.52 -13.45 3.22
CA VAL A 102 6.70 -14.65 2.41
C VAL A 102 7.73 -15.59 3.06
N ARG A 103 8.85 -15.04 3.54
CA ARG A 103 9.92 -15.83 4.17
C ARG A 103 9.53 -16.43 5.51
N TYR A 104 8.91 -15.66 6.40
CA TYR A 104 8.61 -16.06 7.78
C TYR A 104 7.25 -16.77 7.92
N TYR A 105 6.25 -16.39 7.13
CA TYR A 105 4.91 -16.97 7.22
C TYR A 105 4.58 -17.92 6.07
N GLY A 106 5.48 -18.09 5.10
CA GLY A 106 5.27 -18.95 3.95
C GLY A 106 4.06 -18.52 3.13
N LEU A 107 3.85 -17.21 2.96
CA LEU A 107 2.71 -16.70 2.18
C LEU A 107 2.74 -17.28 0.77
N ARG A 108 1.65 -17.96 0.39
CA ARG A 108 1.47 -18.49 -0.97
C ARG A 108 0.96 -17.37 -1.88
N THR A 109 1.20 -17.51 -3.18
CA THR A 109 0.69 -16.60 -4.22
C THR A 109 -0.83 -16.41 -4.19
N THR A 110 -1.56 -17.37 -3.62
CA THR A 110 -3.02 -17.34 -3.46
C THR A 110 -3.50 -16.64 -2.19
N LEU A 111 -2.58 -16.17 -1.32
CA LEU A 111 -2.86 -15.62 0.02
C LEU A 111 -3.76 -16.51 0.91
N THR A 112 -3.89 -17.80 0.60
CA THR A 112 -4.82 -18.71 1.29
C THR A 112 -4.46 -18.97 2.75
N ASN A 113 -3.21 -18.74 3.13
CA ASN A 113 -2.72 -18.85 4.50
C ASN A 113 -2.60 -17.50 5.23
N LEU A 114 -3.14 -16.42 4.64
CA LEU A 114 -3.21 -15.09 5.24
C LEU A 114 -4.39 -15.05 6.22
N THR A 115 -4.09 -15.10 7.51
CA THR A 115 -5.11 -14.93 8.57
C THR A 115 -5.26 -13.47 8.94
N ALA A 116 -6.39 -13.10 9.57
CA ALA A 116 -6.61 -11.74 10.07
C ALA A 116 -5.48 -11.27 11.00
N ARG A 117 -4.94 -12.17 11.83
CA ARG A 117 -3.79 -11.87 12.69
C ARG A 117 -2.53 -11.53 11.90
N LYS A 118 -2.19 -12.32 10.88
CA LYS A 118 -1.04 -12.05 10.01
C LYS A 118 -1.23 -10.74 9.25
N LEU A 119 -2.43 -10.49 8.72
CA LEU A 119 -2.76 -9.23 8.06
C LEU A 119 -2.54 -8.03 8.98
N MET A 120 -3.01 -8.10 10.24
CA MET A 120 -2.79 -7.03 11.22
C MET A 120 -1.30 -6.76 11.46
N VAL A 121 -0.49 -7.83 11.60
CA VAL A 121 0.97 -7.68 11.74
C VAL A 121 1.57 -6.98 10.53
N LEU A 122 1.13 -7.30 9.31
CA LEU A 122 1.63 -6.67 8.10
C LEU A 122 1.25 -5.20 8.01
N ILE A 123 0.00 -4.85 8.38
CA ILE A 123 -0.48 -3.46 8.45
C ILE A 123 0.42 -2.64 9.38
N VAL A 124 0.69 -3.14 10.60
CA VAL A 124 1.56 -2.45 11.56
C VAL A 124 2.99 -2.37 11.03
N ALA A 125 3.52 -3.47 10.48
CA ALA A 125 4.88 -3.50 9.95
C ALA A 125 5.08 -2.52 8.79
N THR A 126 4.15 -2.42 7.84
CA THR A 126 4.24 -1.46 6.74
C THR A 126 4.06 -0.02 7.19
N SER A 127 3.17 0.21 8.17
CA SER A 127 2.92 1.56 8.73
C SER A 127 4.08 2.08 9.58
N LEU A 128 4.99 1.21 10.01
CA LEU A 128 6.24 1.60 10.67
C LEU A 128 7.41 1.67 9.67
N ALA A 129 7.55 0.68 8.80
CA ALA A 129 8.66 0.60 7.87
C ALA A 129 8.69 1.78 6.89
N SER A 130 7.53 2.19 6.35
CA SER A 130 7.48 3.26 5.35
C SER A 130 7.89 4.61 5.94
N PRO A 131 7.33 5.06 7.08
CA PRO A 131 7.75 6.32 7.71
C PRO A 131 9.20 6.30 8.18
N LEU A 132 9.69 5.17 8.70
CA LEU A 132 11.10 5.06 9.12
C LEU A 132 12.07 5.24 7.94
N LEU A 133 11.77 4.65 6.78
CA LEU A 133 12.60 4.85 5.58
C LEU A 133 12.57 6.30 5.09
N HIS A 134 11.40 6.94 5.07
CA HIS A 134 11.28 8.35 4.68
C HIS A 134 11.98 9.28 5.67
N ASN A 135 11.83 9.01 6.97
CA ASN A 135 12.49 9.79 8.01
C ASN A 135 14.02 9.63 7.94
N ALA A 136 14.54 8.42 7.70
CA ALA A 136 15.96 8.22 7.48
C ALA A 136 16.48 9.04 6.28
N TRP A 137 15.72 9.10 5.18
CA TRP A 137 16.05 9.94 4.04
C TRP A 137 16.05 11.44 4.39
N PHE A 138 15.05 11.93 5.12
CA PHE A 138 14.99 13.35 5.54
C PHE A 138 16.16 13.72 6.45
N LEU A 139 16.52 12.86 7.40
CA LEU A 139 17.67 13.05 8.27
C LEU A 139 18.99 13.12 7.47
N LEU A 140 19.17 12.28 6.46
CA LEU A 140 20.34 12.32 5.56
C LEU A 140 20.42 13.61 4.73
N ARG A 141 19.27 14.26 4.48
CA ARG A 141 19.18 15.56 3.79
C ARG A 141 19.40 16.76 4.71
N GLY A 142 19.56 16.54 6.01
CA GLY A 142 19.68 17.60 7.00
C GLY A 142 18.35 18.29 7.35
N ASP A 143 17.22 17.73 6.91
CA ASP A 143 15.88 18.23 7.26
C ASP A 143 15.46 17.61 8.60
N THR A 144 16.00 18.18 9.68
CA THR A 144 15.76 17.71 11.06
C THR A 144 14.58 18.41 11.74
N ASP A 145 13.96 19.38 11.07
CA ASP A 145 12.88 20.16 11.67
C ASP A 145 11.64 19.28 11.87
N HIS A 146 11.21 19.19 13.14
CA HIS A 146 10.04 18.42 13.57
C HIS A 146 10.07 16.94 13.14
N TRP A 147 11.26 16.35 12.98
CA TRP A 147 11.43 14.96 12.48
C TRP A 147 10.57 13.95 13.25
N LEU A 148 10.50 14.07 14.58
CA LEU A 148 9.72 13.16 15.42
C LEU A 148 8.22 13.35 15.21
N ALA A 149 7.75 14.59 15.12
CA ALA A 149 6.34 14.87 14.86
C ALA A 149 5.93 14.36 13.47
N ARG A 150 6.76 14.60 12.45
CA ARG A 150 6.57 14.09 11.08
C ARG A 150 6.50 12.56 11.05
N LEU A 151 7.42 11.89 11.74
CA LEU A 151 7.44 10.43 11.86
C LEU A 151 6.15 9.91 12.51
N CYS A 152 5.73 10.48 13.64
CA CYS A 152 4.51 10.08 14.34
C CYS A 152 3.26 10.25 13.47
N ILE A 153 3.12 11.39 12.80
CA ILE A 153 1.96 11.67 11.94
C ILE A 153 1.94 10.72 10.75
N MET A 154 3.08 10.43 10.13
CA MET A 154 3.16 9.46 9.04
C MET A 154 2.79 8.04 9.51
N ILE A 155 3.22 7.61 10.71
CA ILE A 155 2.83 6.31 11.26
C ILE A 155 1.32 6.23 11.48
N ILE A 156 0.72 7.27 12.06
CA ILE A 156 -0.73 7.33 12.30
C ILE A 156 -1.48 7.35 10.96
N GLY A 157 -1.03 8.18 10.02
CA GLY A 157 -1.59 8.30 8.68
C GLY A 157 -1.56 7.00 7.90
N ASP A 158 -0.42 6.32 7.91
CA ASP A 158 -0.25 5.03 7.24
C ASP A 158 -1.11 3.94 7.90
N LEU A 159 -1.18 3.91 9.23
CA LEU A 159 -1.99 2.93 9.97
C LEU A 159 -3.48 3.13 9.69
N CYS A 160 -3.99 4.36 9.85
CA CYS A 160 -5.38 4.71 9.60
C CYS A 160 -5.74 4.46 8.13
N GLY A 161 -4.93 4.96 7.20
CA GLY A 161 -5.17 4.80 5.77
C GLY A 161 -5.16 3.34 5.33
N THR A 162 -4.24 2.54 5.87
CA THR A 162 -4.18 1.10 5.59
C THR A 162 -5.39 0.36 6.13
N LEU A 163 -5.81 0.64 7.37
CA LEU A 163 -7.00 0.03 7.95
C LEU A 163 -8.25 0.37 7.13
N ILE A 164 -8.45 1.64 6.77
CA ILE A 164 -9.58 2.08 5.94
C ILE A 164 -9.61 1.28 4.64
N VAL A 165 -8.52 1.26 3.89
CA VAL A 165 -8.43 0.53 2.61
C VAL A 165 -8.74 -0.97 2.78
N VAL A 166 -8.19 -1.62 3.80
CA VAL A 166 -8.42 -3.04 4.07
C VAL A 166 -9.88 -3.32 4.42
N TYR A 167 -10.50 -2.51 5.28
CA TYR A 167 -11.90 -2.69 5.66
C TYR A 167 -12.88 -2.34 4.54
N THR A 168 -12.58 -1.31 3.74
CA THR A 168 -13.34 -1.00 2.52
C THR A 168 -13.29 -2.18 1.57
N MET A 169 -12.11 -2.75 1.32
CA MET A 169 -11.98 -3.93 0.45
C MET A 169 -12.76 -5.13 1.01
N LYS A 170 -12.68 -5.38 2.32
CA LYS A 170 -13.48 -6.42 2.98
C LYS A 170 -14.99 -6.20 2.80
N GLY A 171 -15.45 -4.96 2.93
CA GLY A 171 -16.85 -4.57 2.70
C GLY A 171 -17.28 -4.83 1.27
N LEU A 172 -16.49 -4.37 0.29
CA LEU A 172 -16.74 -4.60 -1.14
C LEU A 172 -16.83 -6.09 -1.47
N LEU A 173 -15.93 -6.91 -0.91
CA LEU A 173 -15.96 -8.36 -1.09
C LEU A 173 -17.19 -9.02 -0.47
N ALA A 174 -17.73 -8.47 0.63
CA ALA A 174 -18.95 -8.97 1.25
C ALA A 174 -20.22 -8.65 0.44
N LEU A 175 -20.17 -7.62 -0.41
CA LEU A 175 -21.25 -7.26 -1.32
C LEU A 175 -21.26 -8.09 -2.61
N LEU A 176 -20.16 -8.77 -2.93
CA LEU A 176 -20.10 -9.65 -4.10
C LEU A 176 -20.96 -10.90 -3.86
N PRO A 177 -21.78 -11.32 -4.84
CA PRO A 177 -22.54 -12.56 -4.75
C PRO A 177 -21.61 -13.74 -4.43
N ARG A 178 -21.89 -14.46 -3.35
CA ARG A 178 -21.19 -15.74 -3.09
C ARG A 178 -21.49 -16.66 -4.25
N ARG A 179 -20.46 -17.06 -4.99
CA ARG A 179 -20.56 -18.07 -6.05
C ARG A 179 -21.18 -19.33 -5.41
N ALA A 180 -22.39 -19.69 -5.84
CA ALA A 180 -23.04 -20.91 -5.36
C ALA A 180 -22.11 -22.11 -5.64
N PRO A 181 -22.03 -23.10 -4.73
CA PRO A 181 -21.34 -24.34 -5.03
C PRO A 181 -21.90 -24.92 -6.34
N PRO A 182 -21.07 -25.51 -7.22
CA PRO A 182 -21.59 -26.18 -8.41
C PRO A 182 -22.66 -27.19 -8.02
N GLU A 183 -23.81 -27.16 -8.71
CA GLU A 183 -24.92 -28.10 -8.53
C GLU A 183 -24.37 -29.53 -8.54
N GLY A 184 -24.50 -30.25 -7.42
CA GLY A 184 -24.08 -31.64 -7.30
C GLY A 184 -23.15 -31.98 -6.13
N MET A 185 -22.71 -31.02 -5.30
CA MET A 185 -21.93 -31.35 -4.11
C MET A 185 -22.86 -31.77 -2.95
N PRO A 186 -22.77 -33.01 -2.42
CA PRO A 186 -23.60 -33.44 -1.30
C PRO A 186 -23.29 -32.58 -0.06
N ALA A 187 -24.35 -32.18 0.64
CA ALA A 187 -24.25 -31.47 1.91
C ALA A 187 -23.37 -32.26 2.88
N ARG A 188 -22.34 -31.62 3.45
CA ARG A 188 -21.52 -32.25 4.48
C ARG A 188 -22.43 -32.58 5.68
N PRO A 189 -22.42 -33.83 6.17
CA PRO A 189 -23.13 -34.16 7.40
C PRO A 189 -22.51 -33.41 8.58
N ASN A 190 -23.39 -32.94 9.47
CA ASN A 190 -23.11 -32.12 10.64
C ASN A 190 -22.12 -32.76 11.62
#